data_AF-A0A1F8F9L1-F1
#
_entry.id   AF-A0A1F8F9L1-F1
#
_cell.length_a   1.000
_cell.length_b   1.000
_cell.length_c   1.000
_cell.angle_alpha   90.00
_cell.angle_beta   90.00
_cell.angle_gamma   90.00
#
_symmetry.space_group_name_H-M   'P 1'
#
loop_
_entity.id
_entity.type
_entity.pdbx_description
1 polymer ?
#
loop_
_entity_poly.entity_id
_entity_poly.type
_entity_poly.pdbx_seq_one_letter_code
_entity_poly.pdbx_strand_id
1 'polypeptide(L)'
;MKSYQKAIYEILGRGVIAYHASLAKALGSAKAGIFVGQLLYWYGKGRKGEWIYKTIKEMQEETYLSRREQEGAIKIAKEKGVLEVRLLGIPAKRHFRIDINKLVMLIRK
;
A
#
# COMPACT_ATOMS: atom_id res chain seq x y z
N MET A 1 18.80 -9.80 29.26
CA MET A 1 17.79 -9.35 28.27
C MET A 1 18.33 -9.77 26.92
N LYS A 2 17.69 -10.76 26.32
CA LYS A 2 18.28 -12.08 26.04
C LYS A 2 18.47 -12.28 24.53
N SER A 3 19.56 -12.92 24.08
CA SER A 3 20.04 -13.04 22.67
C SER A 3 18.96 -13.13 21.57
N TYR A 4 17.85 -13.84 21.82
CA TYR A 4 16.73 -13.94 20.90
C TYR A 4 16.05 -12.60 20.56
N GLN A 5 15.98 -11.64 21.49
CA GLN A 5 15.42 -10.32 21.21
C GLN A 5 16.24 -9.58 20.14
N LYS A 6 17.57 -9.63 20.24
CA LYS A 6 18.47 -9.03 19.24
C LYS A 6 18.31 -9.71 17.88
N ALA A 7 18.25 -11.05 17.86
CA ALA A 7 18.01 -11.80 16.64
C ALA A 7 16.66 -11.44 15.98
N ILE A 8 15.60 -11.25 16.77
CA ILE A 8 14.29 -10.82 16.26
C ILE A 8 14.40 -9.45 15.56
N TYR A 9 15.09 -8.47 16.16
CA TYR A 9 15.28 -7.17 15.53
C TYR A 9 16.13 -7.23 14.27
N GLU A 10 17.15 -8.09 14.22
CA GLU A 10 17.97 -8.29 13.02
C GLU A 10 17.17 -8.94 11.88
N ILE A 11 16.32 -9.92 12.20
CA ILE A 11 15.48 -10.64 11.24
C ILE A 11 14.36 -9.74 10.73
N LEU A 12 13.61 -9.08 11.63
CA LEU A 12 12.41 -8.31 11.30
C LEU A 12 12.69 -6.85 10.94
N GLY A 13 13.86 -6.31 11.28
CA GLY A 13 14.19 -4.90 11.07
C GLY A 13 14.28 -4.50 9.60
N ARG A 14 14.39 -5.48 8.69
CA ARG A 14 14.39 -5.26 7.23
C ARG A 14 12.98 -5.49 6.68
N GLY A 15 12.53 -4.60 5.81
CA GLY A 15 11.24 -4.75 5.12
C GLY A 15 10.02 -4.40 5.96
N VAL A 16 10.18 -3.66 7.07
CA VAL A 16 9.04 -3.15 7.85
C VAL A 16 8.24 -2.17 7.00
N ILE A 17 6.92 -2.37 6.97
CA ILE A 17 5.98 -1.43 6.37
C ILE A 17 5.25 -0.64 7.46
N ALA A 18 4.84 0.59 7.12
CA ALA A 18 4.06 1.41 8.04
C ALA A 18 2.58 1.01 8.02
N TYR A 19 1.98 0.83 9.21
CA TYR A 19 0.54 0.71 9.37
C TYR A 19 -0.02 1.99 10.00
N HIS A 20 -0.98 2.61 9.32
CA HIS A 20 -1.66 3.81 9.81
C HIS A 20 -3.10 3.48 10.15
N ALA A 21 -3.44 3.44 11.44
CA ALA A 21 -4.81 3.18 11.90
C ALA A 21 -5.82 4.21 11.37
N SER A 22 -5.40 5.46 11.18
CA SER A 22 -6.22 6.51 10.57
C SER A 22 -6.60 6.20 9.13
N LEU A 23 -5.67 5.67 8.30
CA LEU A 23 -5.98 5.19 6.95
C LEU A 23 -6.96 4.01 6.98
N ALA A 24 -6.74 3.05 7.86
CA ALA A 24 -7.61 1.89 8.00
C ALA A 24 -9.04 2.31 8.38
N LYS A 25 -9.19 3.25 9.32
CA LYS A 25 -10.49 3.80 9.73
C LYS A 25 -11.16 4.56 8.59
N ALA A 26 -10.42 5.44 7.93
CA ALA A 26 -10.89 6.24 6.80
C ALA A 26 -11.39 5.38 5.62
N LEU A 27 -10.71 4.26 5.35
CA LEU A 27 -11.06 3.30 4.31
C LEU A 27 -12.07 2.22 4.78
N GLY A 28 -12.33 2.12 6.08
CA GLY A 28 -13.17 1.07 6.67
C GLY A 28 -12.58 -0.34 6.56
N SER A 29 -11.26 -0.47 6.39
CA SER A 29 -10.58 -1.77 6.20
C SER A 29 -9.09 -1.69 6.52
N ALA A 30 -8.62 -2.56 7.41
CA ALA A 30 -7.20 -2.67 7.75
C ALA A 30 -6.34 -3.03 6.53
N LYS A 31 -6.81 -3.97 5.69
CA LYS A 31 -6.11 -4.39 4.47
C LYS A 31 -6.00 -3.25 3.46
N ALA A 32 -7.06 -2.45 3.31
CA ALA A 32 -7.02 -1.26 2.46
C ALA A 32 -6.06 -0.20 3.02
N GLY A 33 -6.04 0.00 4.34
CA GLY A 33 -5.10 0.90 5.02
C GLY A 33 -3.64 0.51 4.79
N ILE A 34 -3.30 -0.78 4.94
CA ILE A 34 -1.97 -1.32 4.63
C ILE A 34 -1.61 -1.07 3.17
N PHE A 35 -2.51 -1.44 2.25
CA PHE A 35 -2.26 -1.31 0.82
C PHE A 35 -2.01 0.14 0.39
N VAL A 36 -2.88 1.08 0.80
CA VAL A 36 -2.75 2.50 0.49
C VAL A 36 -1.53 3.12 1.19
N GLY A 37 -1.26 2.74 2.46
CA GLY A 37 -0.07 3.18 3.17
C GLY A 37 1.22 2.77 2.45
N GLN A 38 1.26 1.55 1.93
CA GLN A 38 2.42 1.09 1.18
C GLN A 38 2.54 1.76 -0.19
N LEU A 39 1.43 2.08 -0.86
CA LEU A 39 1.48 2.92 -2.07
C LEU A 39 2.00 4.33 -1.75
N LEU A 40 1.58 4.95 -0.64
CA LEU A 40 2.09 6.24 -0.20
C LEU A 40 3.60 6.22 0.07
N TYR A 41 4.14 5.14 0.63
CA TYR A 41 5.58 4.97 0.80
C TYR A 41 6.33 5.09 -0.55
N TRP A 42 5.73 4.61 -1.64
CA TRP A 42 6.29 4.67 -2.99
C TRP A 42 5.97 5.96 -3.76
N TYR A 43 5.04 6.78 -3.27
CA TYR A 43 4.67 8.04 -3.89
C TYR A 43 5.88 8.97 -3.98
N GLY A 44 6.16 9.51 -5.17
CA GLY A 44 7.30 10.39 -5.43
C GLY A 44 8.67 9.70 -5.51
N LYS A 45 8.78 8.40 -5.25
CA LYS A 45 10.05 7.63 -5.35
C LYS A 45 10.31 7.03 -6.74
N GLY A 46 9.33 7.09 -7.63
CA GLY A 46 9.42 6.56 -9.00
C GLY A 46 9.99 7.58 -10.01
N ARG A 47 10.49 7.08 -11.14
CA ARG A 47 11.01 7.91 -12.25
C ARG A 47 9.96 8.79 -12.95
N LYS A 48 8.66 8.52 -12.74
CA LYS A 48 7.53 9.17 -13.43
C LYS A 48 6.54 9.86 -12.46
N GLY A 49 7.06 10.49 -11.41
CA GLY A 49 6.27 11.34 -10.51
C GLY A 49 5.19 10.59 -9.71
N GLU A 50 3.92 11.00 -9.86
CA GLU A 50 2.76 10.55 -9.07
C GLU A 50 2.36 9.08 -9.27
N TRP A 51 2.89 8.42 -10.30
CA TRP A 51 2.55 7.03 -10.63
C TRP A 51 3.45 6.02 -9.92
N ILE A 52 2.83 5.01 -9.33
CA ILE A 52 3.48 3.90 -8.64
C ILE A 52 3.26 2.63 -9.46
N TYR A 53 4.33 1.88 -9.69
CA TYR A 53 4.34 0.70 -10.56
C TYR A 53 4.64 -0.53 -9.71
N LYS A 54 3.66 -1.42 -9.56
CA LYS A 54 3.84 -2.68 -8.83
C LYS A 54 3.08 -3.82 -9.49
N THR A 55 3.70 -4.98 -9.54
CA THR A 55 3.06 -6.26 -9.82
C THR A 55 2.30 -6.75 -8.58
N ILE A 56 1.41 -7.73 -8.78
CA ILE A 56 0.73 -8.42 -7.66
C ILE A 56 1.77 -9.05 -6.72
N LYS A 57 2.81 -9.67 -7.28
CA LYS A 57 3.86 -10.38 -6.54
C LYS A 57 4.69 -9.43 -5.67
N GLU A 58 5.21 -8.34 -6.24
CA GLU A 58 5.97 -7.34 -5.47
C GLU A 58 5.13 -6.77 -4.32
N MET A 59 3.85 -6.49 -4.58
CA MET A 59 2.96 -5.99 -3.54
C MET A 59 2.67 -7.04 -2.46
N GLN A 60 2.55 -8.31 -2.84
CA GLN A 60 2.36 -9.42 -1.90
C GLN A 60 3.63 -9.68 -1.08
N GLU A 61 4.82 -9.54 -1.65
CA GLU A 61 6.09 -9.65 -0.93
C GLU A 61 6.24 -8.55 0.13
N GLU A 62 5.77 -7.32 -0.17
CA GLU A 62 5.84 -6.19 0.76
C GLU A 62 4.77 -6.23 1.85
N THR A 63 3.55 -6.69 1.55
CA THR A 63 2.40 -6.54 2.47
C THR A 63 1.77 -7.84 2.94
N TYR A 64 2.17 -8.96 2.34
CA TYR A 64 1.56 -10.27 2.52
C TYR A 64 0.07 -10.35 2.14
N LEU A 65 -0.47 -9.32 1.48
CA LEU A 65 -1.83 -9.34 0.95
C LEU A 65 -1.88 -10.23 -0.30
N SER A 66 -2.71 -11.27 -0.25
CA SER A 66 -3.01 -12.12 -1.40
C SER A 66 -3.63 -11.31 -2.53
N ARG A 67 -3.61 -11.88 -3.75
CA ARG A 67 -4.25 -11.25 -4.93
C ARG A 67 -5.68 -10.78 -4.65
N ARG A 68 -6.50 -11.60 -4.00
CA ARG A 68 -7.90 -11.30 -3.68
C ARG A 68 -8.01 -10.15 -2.67
N GLU A 69 -7.13 -10.11 -1.68
CA GLU A 69 -7.09 -9.03 -0.69
C GLU A 69 -6.63 -7.71 -1.30
N GLN A 70 -5.64 -7.75 -2.20
CA GLN A 70 -5.23 -6.58 -2.97
C GLN A 70 -6.38 -6.06 -3.84
N GLU A 71 -7.09 -6.94 -4.53
CA GLU A 71 -8.26 -6.56 -5.35
C GLU A 71 -9.37 -5.93 -4.50
N GLY A 72 -9.62 -6.48 -3.30
CA GLY A 72 -10.55 -5.88 -2.33
C GLY A 72 -10.10 -4.50 -1.84
N ALA A 73 -8.81 -4.35 -1.49
CA ALA A 73 -8.23 -3.07 -1.08
C ALA A 73 -8.32 -2.02 -2.20
N ILE A 74 -7.99 -2.40 -3.43
CA ILE A 74 -8.10 -1.55 -4.62
C ILE A 74 -9.55 -1.12 -4.83
N LYS A 75 -10.51 -2.05 -4.75
CA LYS A 75 -11.93 -1.74 -4.90
C LYS A 75 -12.38 -0.68 -3.90
N ILE A 76 -12.07 -0.87 -2.62
CA ILE A 76 -12.40 0.09 -1.55
C ILE A 76 -11.78 1.46 -1.84
N ALA A 77 -10.49 1.51 -2.18
CA ALA A 77 -9.80 2.77 -2.44
C ALA A 77 -10.35 3.49 -3.68
N LYS A 78 -10.75 2.75 -4.72
CA LYS A 78 -11.44 3.31 -5.91
C LYS A 78 -12.82 3.85 -5.56
N GLU A 79 -13.61 3.13 -4.77
CA GLU A 79 -14.95 3.56 -4.33
C GLU A 79 -14.90 4.82 -3.45
N LYS A 80 -13.83 4.98 -2.66
CA LYS A 80 -13.57 6.22 -1.90
C LYS A 80 -13.00 7.36 -2.76
N GLY A 81 -12.73 7.11 -4.05
CA GLY A 81 -12.18 8.08 -4.98
C GLY A 81 -10.72 8.47 -4.72
N VAL A 82 -9.97 7.69 -3.95
CA VAL A 82 -8.58 8.01 -3.59
C VAL A 82 -7.55 7.34 -4.50
N LEU A 83 -7.96 6.37 -5.32
CA LEU A 83 -7.05 5.55 -6.11
C LEU A 83 -7.53 5.40 -7.55
N GLU A 84 -6.63 5.69 -8.50
CA GLU A 84 -6.74 5.32 -9.90
C GLU A 84 -5.82 4.13 -10.19
N VAL A 85 -6.30 3.15 -10.98
CA VAL A 85 -5.53 1.95 -11.33
C VAL A 85 -5.61 1.69 -12.83
N ARG A 86 -4.45 1.50 -13.47
CA ARG A 86 -4.32 1.08 -14.87
C ARG A 86 -3.50 -0.20 -14.96
N LEU A 87 -3.81 -1.07 -15.93
CA LEU A 87 -3.03 -2.27 -16.24
C LEU A 87 -2.28 -2.04 -17.55
N LEU A 88 -0.96 -2.20 -17.54
CA LEU A 88 -0.10 -1.97 -18.70
C LEU A 88 1.04 -2.98 -18.78
N GLY A 89 1.47 -3.30 -20.00
CA GLY A 89 2.66 -4.10 -20.30
C GLY A 89 2.50 -5.62 -20.17
N ILE A 90 3.60 -6.34 -20.42
CA ILE A 90 3.74 -7.80 -20.28
C ILE A 90 5.06 -8.07 -19.52
N PRO A 91 5.03 -8.76 -18.35
CA PRO A 91 3.85 -9.15 -17.60
C PRO A 91 3.08 -7.91 -17.11
N ALA A 92 1.76 -8.04 -16.97
CA ALA A 92 0.88 -6.92 -16.63
C ALA A 92 1.27 -6.30 -15.27
N LYS A 93 1.68 -5.03 -15.30
CA LYS A 93 1.92 -4.22 -14.09
C LYS A 93 0.69 -3.38 -13.79
N ARG A 94 0.37 -3.24 -12.50
CA ARG A 94 -0.61 -2.27 -12.04
C ARG A 94 0.11 -0.94 -11.84
N HIS A 95 -0.47 0.09 -12.43
CA HIS A 95 -0.04 1.47 -12.32
C HIS A 95 -1.05 2.18 -11.44
N PHE A 96 -0.60 2.70 -10.31
CA PHE A 96 -1.43 3.33 -9.31
C PHE A 96 -1.15 4.83 -9.28
N ARG A 97 -2.21 5.63 -9.13
CA ARG A 97 -2.10 7.06 -8.83
C ARG A 97 -3.01 7.37 -7.65
N ILE A 98 -2.45 7.98 -6.61
CA ILE A 98 -3.20 8.39 -5.42
C ILE A 98 -3.66 9.83 -5.61
N ASP A 99 -4.96 10.09 -5.39
CA ASP A 99 -5.46 11.45 -5.24
C ASP A 99 -5.19 11.91 -3.79
N ILE A 100 -4.11 12.66 -3.62
CA ILE A 100 -3.67 13.16 -2.31
C ILE A 100 -4.70 14.10 -1.68
N ASN A 101 -5.37 14.93 -2.48
CA ASN A 101 -6.37 15.87 -1.98
C ASN A 101 -7.57 15.13 -1.39
N LYS A 102 -8.11 14.14 -2.13
CA LYS A 102 -9.20 13.27 -1.65
C LYS A 102 -8.78 12.49 -0.43
N LEU A 103 -7.55 11.98 -0.40
CA LEU A 103 -7.05 11.20 0.72
C LEU A 103 -6.95 12.05 2.01
N VAL A 104 -6.44 13.29 1.92
CA VAL A 104 -6.42 14.22 3.05
C VAL A 104 -7.82 14.53 3.55
N MET A 105 -8.78 14.79 2.65
CA MET A 105 -10.18 15.00 3.02
C MET A 105 -10.81 13.76 3.68
N LEU A 106 -10.40 12.56 3.29
CA LEU A 106 -10.91 11.32 3.85
C LEU A 106 -10.36 11.03 5.25
N ILE A 107 -9.08 11.32 5.50
CA ILE A 107 -8.41 11.07 6.78
C ILE A 107 -8.79 12.09 7.85
N ARG A 108 -9.09 13.35 7.46
CA ARG A 108 -9.44 14.43 8.39
C ARG A 108 -10.87 14.36 8.95
N LYS A 109 -11.72 13.49 8.41
CA LYS A 109 -13.08 13.24 8.91
C LYS A 109 -13.06 12.36 10.14
#